data_AF-X1DJJ3-F1
#
_entry.id   AF-X1DJJ3-F1
#
_cell.length_a   1.000
_cell.length_b   1.000
_cell.length_c   1.000
_cell.angle_alpha   90.00
_cell.angle_beta   90.00
_cell.angle_gamma   90.00
#
_symmetry.space_group_name_H-M   'P 1'
#
loop_
_entity.id
_entity.type
_entity.pdbx_description
1 polymer ?
#
loop_
_entity_poly.entity_id
_entity_poly.type
_entity_poly.pdbx_seq_one_letter_code
_entity_poly.pdbx_strand_id
1 'polypeptide(L)' 'MNEKKLDFEPKCIATGVGSLPFRDAEEACLKILKLYPVAPYWPQLPKISFLENMNAQFSEHIPNEIV' A
#
# COMPACT_ATOMS: atom_id res chain seq x y z
N MET A 1 30.45 7.48 25.74
CA MET A 1 29.96 7.79 24.37
C MET A 1 28.68 8.59 24.54
N ASN A 2 28.65 9.87 24.16
CA ASN A 2 27.45 10.71 24.29
C ASN A 2 26.53 10.41 23.10
N GLU A 3 25.39 9.79 23.35
CA GLU A 3 24.31 9.69 22.37
C GLU A 3 23.69 11.08 22.18
N LYS A 4 23.91 11.69 21.02
CA LYS A 4 23.12 12.84 20.59
C LYS A 4 21.69 12.35 20.37
N LYS A 5 20.77 12.76 21.22
CA LYS A 5 19.34 12.65 20.96
C LYS A 5 19.04 13.50 19.73
N LEU A 6 18.63 12.86 18.63
CA LEU A 6 18.09 13.59 17.49
C LEU A 6 16.75 14.22 17.90
N ASP A 7 16.60 15.51 17.65
CA ASP A 7 15.31 16.19 17.80
C ASP A 7 14.36 15.63 16.74
N PHE A 8 13.29 14.96 17.20
CA PHE A 8 12.27 14.39 16.34
C PHE A 8 11.20 15.45 16.02
N GLU A 9 10.99 15.73 14.74
CA GLU A 9 9.91 16.59 14.26
C GLU A 9 8.94 15.77 13.39
N PRO A 10 7.73 15.44 13.87
CA PRO A 10 6.75 14.68 13.10
C PRO A 10 6.19 15.55 11.96
N LYS A 11 6.38 15.11 10.72
CA LYS A 11 5.88 15.82 9.52
C LYS A 11 4.40 15.55 9.21
N CYS A 12 3.75 14.64 9.93
CA CYS A 12 2.32 14.31 9.81
C CYS A 12 1.84 14.13 8.35
N ILE A 13 2.68 13.50 7.51
CA ILE A 13 2.41 13.35 6.08
C ILE A 13 1.29 12.33 5.87
N ALA A 14 0.34 12.66 5.00
CA ALA A 14 -0.73 11.75 4.61
C ALA A 14 -0.23 10.66 3.65
N THR A 15 -0.67 9.42 3.88
CA THR A 15 -0.49 8.27 2.99
C THR A 15 -1.73 7.37 3.08
N GLY A 16 -1.71 6.18 2.48
CA GLY A 16 -2.84 5.25 2.46
C GLY A 16 -2.46 3.78 2.60
N VAL A 17 -3.45 2.96 2.92
CA VAL A 17 -3.37 1.49 2.96
C VAL A 17 -4.72 0.88 2.58
N GLY A 18 -4.69 -0.25 1.89
CA GLY A 18 -5.86 -1.07 1.62
C GLY A 18 -6.37 -1.02 0.18
N SER A 19 -7.54 -1.63 0.01
CA SER A 19 -8.13 -1.92 -1.30
C SER A 19 -8.80 -0.70 -1.94
N LEU A 20 -8.58 -0.55 -3.25
CA LEU A 20 -9.23 0.48 -4.05
C LEU A 20 -10.22 -0.11 -5.06
N PRO A 21 -11.32 0.59 -5.38
CA PRO A 21 -12.40 0.07 -6.22
C PRO A 21 -12.12 0.17 -7.73
N PHE A 22 -10.84 0.21 -8.16
CA PHE A 22 -10.44 0.34 -9.56
C PHE A 22 -10.31 -1.02 -10.25
N ARG A 23 -10.56 -1.04 -11.57
CA ARG A 23 -10.28 -2.17 -12.47
C ARG A 23 -9.10 -1.90 -13.40
N ASP A 24 -8.61 -0.67 -13.39
CA ASP A 24 -7.46 -0.22 -14.16
C ASP A 24 -6.36 0.19 -13.18
N ALA A 25 -5.18 -0.40 -13.33
CA ALA A 25 -4.06 -0.15 -12.43
C ALA A 25 -3.41 1.23 -12.66
N GLU A 26 -3.38 1.70 -13.90
CA GLU A 26 -2.82 3.00 -14.25
C GLU A 26 -3.69 4.13 -13.67
N GLU A 27 -5.02 4.02 -13.81
CA GLU A 27 -5.95 4.98 -13.20
C GLU A 27 -5.76 5.07 -11.68
N ALA A 28 -5.64 3.92 -11.01
CA ALA A 28 -5.41 3.87 -9.56
C ALA A 28 -4.09 4.54 -9.17
N CYS A 29 -2.99 4.21 -9.85
CA CYS A 29 -1.68 4.79 -9.62
C CYS A 29 -1.66 6.31 -9.84
N LEU A 30 -2.23 6.79 -10.95
CA LEU A 30 -2.33 8.22 -11.24
C LEU A 30 -3.15 8.96 -10.18
N LYS A 31 -4.24 8.34 -9.69
CA LYS A 31 -5.05 8.91 -8.60
C LYS A 31 -4.24 9.03 -7.31
N ILE A 32 -3.47 8.01 -6.94
CA ILE A 32 -2.63 8.02 -5.73
C ILE A 32 -1.55 9.09 -5.84
N LEU A 33 -0.80 9.15 -6.94
CA LEU A 33 0.24 10.14 -7.15
C LEU A 33 -0.31 11.57 -7.08
N LYS A 34 -1.56 11.78 -7.54
CA LYS A 34 -2.25 13.06 -7.44
C LYS A 34 -2.70 13.42 -6.01
N LEU A 35 -3.21 12.45 -5.24
CA LEU A 35 -3.76 12.69 -3.90
C LEU A 35 -2.70 12.68 -2.79
N TYR A 36 -1.66 11.86 -2.95
CA TYR A 36 -0.60 11.64 -1.97
C TYR A 36 0.78 11.90 -2.60
N PRO A 37 1.06 13.14 -3.07
CA PRO A 37 2.27 13.44 -3.84
C PRO A 37 3.57 13.32 -3.02
N VAL A 38 3.49 13.36 -1.69
CA VAL A 38 4.65 13.30 -0.79
C VAL A 38 4.95 11.87 -0.32
N ALA A 39 3.90 11.07 -0.05
CA ALA A 39 4.01 9.70 0.42
C ALA A 39 2.97 8.81 -0.28
N PRO A 40 3.13 8.55 -1.60
CA PRO A 40 2.25 7.64 -2.30
C PRO A 40 2.38 6.22 -1.76
N TYR A 41 1.33 5.42 -1.93
CA TYR A 41 1.28 4.04 -1.45
C TYR A 41 0.97 3.08 -2.60
N TRP A 42 1.27 1.79 -2.39
CA TRP A 42 0.94 0.75 -3.34
C TRP A 42 -0.57 0.48 -3.34
N PRO A 43 -1.28 0.61 -4.48
CA PRO A 43 -2.69 0.28 -4.55
C PRO A 43 -2.90 -1.22 -4.44
N GLN A 44 -3.82 -1.64 -3.57
CA GLN A 44 -4.33 -3.00 -3.58
C GLN A 44 -5.58 -3.06 -4.46
N LEU A 45 -5.60 -3.89 -5.51
CA LEU A 45 -6.61 -3.85 -6.57
C LEU A 45 -7.43 -5.15 -6.71
N PRO A 46 -8.23 -5.54 -5.69
CA PRO A 46 -8.92 -6.84 -5.68
C PRO A 46 -9.99 -7.02 -6.78
N LYS A 47 -10.35 -5.95 -7.51
CA LYS A 47 -11.25 -6.05 -8.66
C LYS A 47 -10.55 -6.43 -9.97
N ILE A 48 -9.21 -6.40 -10.01
CA ILE A 48 -8.41 -6.83 -11.16
C ILE A 48 -8.18 -8.33 -11.10
N SER A 49 -7.74 -8.81 -9.92
CA SER A 49 -7.45 -10.22 -9.70
C SER A 49 -7.64 -10.58 -8.23
N PHE A 50 -7.99 -11.84 -7.97
CA PHE A 50 -7.95 -12.41 -6.62
C PHE A 50 -6.53 -12.34 -6.02
N LEU A 51 -5.49 -12.44 -6.85
CA LEU A 51 -4.08 -12.37 -6.44
C LEU A 51 -3.67 -11.00 -5.90
N GLU A 52 -4.49 -9.96 -6.11
CA GLU A 52 -4.29 -8.64 -5.50
C GLU A 52 -4.81 -8.60 -4.06
N ASN A 53 -5.42 -9.67 -3.54
CA ASN A 53 -5.81 -9.75 -2.15
C ASN A 53 -4.59 -9.92 -1.24
N MET A 54 -4.47 -9.11 -0.19
CA MET A 54 -3.38 -9.17 0.78
C MET A 54 -3.24 -10.57 1.41
N ASN A 55 -4.36 -11.25 1.65
CA ASN A 55 -4.34 -12.62 2.16
C ASN A 55 -3.76 -13.60 1.14
N ALA A 56 -4.14 -13.47 -0.14
CA ALA A 56 -3.61 -14.32 -1.20
C ALA A 56 -2.10 -14.13 -1.38
N GLN A 57 -1.62 -12.88 -1.34
CA GLN A 57 -0.18 -12.54 -1.42
C GLN A 57 0.62 -13.06 -0.22
N PHE A 58 0.06 -12.98 0.98
CA PHE A 58 0.73 -13.46 2.19
C PHE A 58 0.74 -15.00 2.29
N SER A 59 -0.30 -15.64 1.76
CA SER A 59 -0.57 -17.06 1.97
C SER A 59 -0.13 -17.98 0.83
N GLU A 60 0.70 -17.52 -0.13
CA GLU A 60 1.11 -18.28 -1.34
C GLU A 60 1.65 -19.69 -1.06
N HIS A 61 2.11 -19.99 0.16
CA HIS A 61 2.67 -21.28 0.56
C HIS A 61 1.89 -21.97 1.70
N ILE A 62 0.70 -21.48 2.03
CA ILE A 62 -0.17 -22.08 3.05
C ILE A 62 -1.05 -23.14 2.39
N PRO A 63 -1.00 -24.41 2.84
CA PRO A 63 -1.87 -25.45 2.31
C PRO A 63 -3.36 -25.12 2.54
N ASN A 64 -4.19 -25.33 1.52
CA ASN A 64 -5.65 -25.12 1.49
C ASN A 64 -6.14 -23.66 1.39
N GLU A 65 -5.27 -22.69 1.13
CA GLU A 65 -5.70 -21.38 0.62
C GLU A 65 -5.90 -21.49 -0.90
N ILE A 66 -7.06 -21.07 -1.40
CA ILE A 66 -7.37 -21.09 -2.83
C ILE A 66 -6.56 -19.96 -3.46
N VAL A 67 -5.55 -20.28 -4.28
CA VAL A 67 -4.85 -19.37 -5.20
C VAL A 67 -5.22 -19.66 -6.63
#